data_AF-A0A7S2YUD1-F1
#
_entry.id   AF-A0A7S2YUD1-F1
#
_cell.length_a   1.000
_cell.length_b   1.000
_cell.length_c   1.000
_cell.angle_alpha   90.00
_cell.angle_beta   90.00
_cell.angle_gamma   90.00
#
_symmetry.space_group_name_H-M   'P 1'
#
loop_
_entity.id
_entity.type
_entity.pdbx_description
1 polymer ?
#
loop_
_entity_poly.entity_id
_entity_poly.type
_entity_poly.pdbx_seq_one_letter_code
_entity_poly.pdbx_strand_id
1 'polypeptide(L)'
;GIPGTAAGGQDPHVMDYERWNVLMQTFCKRGRYNISKIPEIYDSAKYDLIQKKTFLDSDLLKRVYALSKEMADVVVPNEYGITSEERWDIGSRICSELLGKLCRDFSHMRQQSIEEEMELLEEELDTDDEDFEEQHSTRVTHRLAAEFAEDIKTPERHVRTRIYFTSESHIHALINVLRYGCGSKGFGGNNPVPLISKDGLQVLEETTEFDYLSQVVFRVFENFDEPPDGPGRFTLDILFSPGAAGEPWNLKEDESFLPAANLVTISAHHANEAPTTTLNELEQLIFPYATHKRKESIIKVM
;
A
#
# COMPACT_ATOMS: atom_id res chain seq x y z
N GLY A 1 43.81 -9.10 -3.59
CA GLY A 1 42.96 -9.24 -2.39
C GLY A 1 41.75 -10.05 -2.80
N ILE A 2 41.39 -11.08 -2.04
CA ILE A 2 40.26 -11.95 -2.38
C ILE A 2 38.97 -11.17 -2.08
N PRO A 3 38.10 -10.92 -3.07
CA PRO A 3 36.79 -10.34 -2.83
C PRO A 3 35.83 -11.47 -2.43
N GLY A 4 35.13 -11.35 -1.30
CA GLY A 4 34.02 -12.26 -1.00
C GLY A 4 33.77 -12.63 0.45
N THR A 5 34.57 -12.19 1.41
CA THR A 5 34.30 -12.52 2.83
C THR A 5 33.17 -11.62 3.36
N ALA A 6 31.94 -12.12 3.32
CA ALA A 6 30.83 -11.56 4.06
C ALA A 6 31.10 -11.63 5.57
N ALA A 7 30.50 -10.72 6.33
CA ALA A 7 30.68 -10.56 7.77
C ALA A 7 30.26 -11.83 8.54
N GLY A 8 31.22 -12.74 8.75
CA GLY A 8 30.99 -14.08 9.33
C GLY A 8 32.05 -15.11 8.96
N GLY A 9 32.87 -14.86 7.93
CA GLY A 9 34.01 -15.73 7.59
C GLY A 9 33.66 -17.06 6.92
N GLN A 10 32.37 -17.33 6.68
CA GLN A 10 31.91 -18.47 5.88
C GLN A 10 31.89 -18.09 4.39
N ASP A 11 32.24 -19.06 3.55
CA ASP A 11 32.19 -18.94 2.08
C ASP A 11 30.73 -18.73 1.63
N PRO A 12 30.42 -17.68 0.83
CA PRO A 12 29.07 -17.43 0.32
C PRO A 12 28.42 -18.63 -0.36
N HIS A 13 29.19 -19.49 -1.02
CA HIS A 13 28.68 -20.70 -1.66
C HIS A 13 28.17 -21.74 -0.65
N VAL A 14 28.77 -21.81 0.54
CA VAL A 14 28.34 -22.70 1.63
C VAL A 14 27.00 -22.22 2.18
N MET A 15 26.83 -20.91 2.37
CA MET A 15 25.59 -20.32 2.86
C MET A 15 24.42 -20.59 1.92
N ASP A 16 24.65 -20.46 0.62
CA ASP A 16 23.63 -20.71 -0.40
C ASP A 16 23.22 -22.18 -0.44
N TYR A 17 24.19 -23.09 -0.35
CA TYR A 17 23.93 -24.52 -0.25
C TYR A 17 23.14 -24.88 1.01
N GLU A 18 23.53 -24.35 2.17
CA GLU A 18 22.83 -24.60 3.44
C GLU A 18 21.37 -24.13 3.39
N ARG A 19 21.11 -22.95 2.82
CA ARG A 19 19.75 -22.44 2.62
C ARG A 19 18.90 -23.40 1.78
N TRP A 20 19.40 -23.82 0.62
CA TRP A 20 18.68 -24.76 -0.25
C TRP A 20 18.48 -26.13 0.39
N ASN A 21 19.46 -26.61 1.16
CA ASN A 21 19.34 -27.87 1.91
C ASN A 21 18.25 -27.79 2.99
N VAL A 22 18.19 -26.69 3.75
CA VAL A 22 17.13 -26.46 4.74
C VAL A 22 15.76 -26.35 4.07
N LEU A 23 15.65 -25.63 2.95
CA LEU A 23 14.40 -25.54 2.18
C LEU A 23 13.94 -26.91 1.69
N MET A 24 14.84 -27.72 1.13
CA MET A 24 14.52 -29.08 0.67
C MET A 24 14.00 -29.96 1.82
N GLN A 25 14.69 -29.95 2.97
CA GLN A 25 14.32 -30.75 4.14
C GLN A 25 12.99 -30.32 4.79
N THR A 26 12.67 -29.03 4.72
CA THR A 26 11.43 -28.47 5.27
C THR A 26 10.26 -28.57 4.29
N PHE A 27 10.51 -28.54 2.98
CA PHE A 27 9.52 -28.74 1.94
C PHE A 27 9.06 -30.19 1.84
N CYS A 28 9.98 -31.16 1.86
CA CYS A 28 9.63 -32.58 1.77
C CYS A 28 10.24 -33.37 2.92
N LYS A 29 9.38 -33.84 3.84
CA LYS A 29 9.78 -34.67 4.98
C LYS A 29 9.12 -36.04 4.89
N ARG A 30 9.93 -37.08 4.72
CA ARG A 30 9.49 -38.49 4.62
C ARG A 30 8.41 -38.70 3.54
N GLY A 31 8.58 -38.05 2.39
CA GLY A 31 7.65 -38.15 1.25
C GLY A 31 6.36 -37.32 1.37
N ARG A 32 6.21 -36.50 2.42
CA ARG A 32 5.11 -35.54 2.55
C ARG A 32 5.61 -34.14 2.22
N TYR A 33 4.88 -33.45 1.34
CA TYR A 33 5.17 -32.09 0.92
C TYR A 33 4.44 -31.07 1.80
N ASN A 34 5.16 -30.01 2.19
CA ASN A 34 4.62 -28.86 2.90
C ASN A 34 4.43 -27.68 1.94
N ILE A 35 3.18 -27.44 1.54
CA ILE A 35 2.83 -26.36 0.61
C ILE A 35 3.15 -24.97 1.15
N SER A 36 3.23 -24.78 2.47
CA SER A 36 3.60 -23.49 3.08
C SER A 36 5.03 -23.06 2.79
N LYS A 37 5.85 -23.93 2.17
CA LYS A 37 7.23 -23.64 1.78
C LYS A 37 7.36 -23.22 0.32
N ILE A 38 6.26 -23.27 -0.45
CA ILE A 38 6.26 -22.85 -1.86
C ILE A 38 6.70 -21.38 -2.01
N PRO A 39 6.20 -20.41 -1.21
CA PRO A 39 6.64 -19.01 -1.33
C PRO A 39 8.14 -18.87 -1.06
N GLU A 40 8.66 -19.52 -0.01
CA GLU A 40 10.09 -19.49 0.33
C GLU A 40 10.98 -20.09 -0.78
N ILE A 41 10.53 -21.16 -1.46
CA ILE A 41 11.23 -21.75 -2.61
C ILE A 41 11.21 -20.80 -3.80
N TYR A 42 10.05 -20.19 -4.06
CA TYR A 42 9.87 -19.21 -5.12
C TYR A 42 10.80 -18.01 -4.93
N ASP A 43 10.76 -17.36 -3.77
CA ASP A 43 11.60 -16.21 -3.44
C ASP A 43 13.09 -16.53 -3.53
N SER A 44 13.49 -17.71 -3.04
CA SER A 44 14.88 -18.15 -3.10
C SER A 44 15.35 -18.36 -4.53
N ALA A 45 14.53 -18.97 -5.38
CA ALA A 45 14.84 -19.17 -6.79
C ALA A 45 14.93 -17.84 -7.55
N LYS A 46 13.94 -16.96 -7.32
CA LYS A 46 13.89 -15.62 -7.92
C LYS A 46 15.11 -14.79 -7.54
N TYR A 47 15.44 -14.75 -6.25
CA TYR A 47 16.59 -14.03 -5.74
C TYR A 47 17.90 -14.53 -6.36
N ASP A 48 18.10 -15.86 -6.43
CA ASP A 48 19.33 -16.42 -6.99
C ASP A 48 19.48 -16.16 -8.50
N LEU A 49 18.37 -16.12 -9.23
CA LEU A 49 18.36 -15.72 -10.64
C LEU A 49 18.73 -14.24 -10.81
N ILE A 50 18.12 -13.34 -10.02
CA ILE A 50 18.40 -11.90 -10.05
C ILE A 50 19.87 -11.62 -9.71
N GLN A 51 20.40 -12.31 -8.68
CA GLN A 51 21.79 -12.17 -8.25
C GLN A 51 22.78 -12.97 -9.10
N LYS A 52 22.32 -13.63 -10.17
CA LYS A 52 23.13 -14.40 -11.14
C LYS A 52 24.05 -15.41 -10.45
N LYS A 53 23.56 -16.08 -9.41
CA LYS A 53 24.37 -16.98 -8.61
C LYS A 53 24.81 -18.20 -9.41
N THR A 54 26.11 -18.49 -9.40
CA THR A 54 26.75 -19.48 -10.30
C THR A 54 26.85 -20.88 -9.73
N PHE A 55 26.43 -21.11 -8.48
CA PHE A 55 26.56 -22.42 -7.82
C PHE A 55 25.48 -23.44 -8.24
N LEU A 56 24.41 -22.98 -8.89
CA LEU A 56 23.35 -23.82 -9.45
C LEU A 56 23.44 -23.79 -10.97
N ASP A 57 23.09 -24.91 -11.59
CA ASP A 57 22.81 -24.97 -13.02
C ASP A 57 21.67 -23.98 -13.34
N SER A 58 21.94 -23.01 -14.23
CA SER A 58 21.01 -21.94 -14.58
C SER A 58 19.69 -22.49 -15.13
N ASP A 59 19.74 -23.57 -15.91
CA ASP A 59 18.53 -24.16 -16.51
C ASP A 59 17.71 -24.89 -15.46
N LEU A 60 18.37 -25.55 -14.49
CA LEU A 60 17.70 -26.15 -13.35
C LEU A 60 17.04 -25.08 -12.48
N LEU A 61 17.74 -23.98 -12.18
CA LEU A 61 17.22 -22.91 -11.35
C LEU A 61 16.02 -22.21 -12.00
N LYS A 62 16.08 -21.94 -13.31
CA LYS A 62 14.94 -21.42 -14.09
C LYS A 62 13.75 -22.36 -14.03
N ARG A 63 13.98 -23.67 -14.10
CA ARG A 63 12.90 -24.66 -13.98
C ARG A 63 12.30 -24.72 -12.59
N VAL A 64 13.13 -24.61 -11.54
CA VAL A 64 12.64 -24.52 -10.15
C VAL A 64 11.80 -23.26 -9.98
N TYR A 65 12.28 -22.10 -10.46
CA TYR A 65 11.54 -20.84 -10.46
C TYR A 65 10.19 -20.95 -11.17
N ALA A 66 10.16 -21.46 -12.41
CA ALA A 66 8.92 -21.55 -13.17
C ALA A 66 7.89 -22.44 -12.47
N LEU A 67 8.31 -23.59 -11.94
CA LEU A 67 7.41 -24.49 -11.22
C LEU A 67 6.92 -23.90 -9.90
N SER A 68 7.80 -23.25 -9.13
CA SER A 68 7.42 -22.65 -7.86
C SER A 68 6.56 -21.40 -8.06
N LYS A 69 6.78 -20.60 -9.11
CA LYS A 69 5.95 -19.43 -9.48
C LYS A 69 4.50 -19.82 -9.72
N GLU A 70 4.26 -20.79 -10.59
CA GLU A 70 2.91 -21.29 -10.90
C GLU A 70 2.17 -21.76 -9.65
N MET A 71 2.89 -22.37 -8.69
CA MET A 71 2.30 -22.76 -7.42
C MET A 71 2.11 -21.57 -6.46
N ALA A 72 3.07 -20.64 -6.40
CA ALA A 72 3.03 -19.47 -5.53
C ALA A 72 1.88 -18.52 -5.91
N ASP A 73 1.63 -18.34 -7.21
CA ASP A 73 0.52 -17.53 -7.74
C ASP A 73 -0.86 -18.00 -7.25
N VAL A 74 -0.96 -19.27 -6.87
CA VAL A 74 -2.17 -19.84 -6.29
C VAL A 74 -2.10 -19.85 -4.76
N VAL A 75 -0.96 -20.22 -4.18
CA VAL A 75 -0.82 -20.39 -2.74
C VAL A 75 -0.83 -19.04 -2.02
N VAL A 76 0.02 -18.10 -2.42
CA VAL A 76 0.25 -16.83 -1.71
C VAL A 76 -1.04 -16.01 -1.58
N PRO A 77 -1.81 -15.72 -2.65
CA PRO A 77 -3.02 -14.92 -2.50
C PRO A 77 -4.09 -15.60 -1.62
N ASN A 78 -4.10 -16.94 -1.59
CA ASN A 78 -5.06 -17.71 -0.81
C ASN A 78 -4.65 -17.87 0.67
N GLU A 79 -3.41 -17.57 1.05
CA GLU A 79 -3.02 -17.41 2.47
C GLU A 79 -3.81 -16.28 3.14
N TYR A 80 -4.26 -15.30 2.34
CA TYR A 80 -5.06 -14.16 2.79
C TYR A 80 -6.58 -14.39 2.63
N GLY A 81 -7.02 -15.62 2.41
CA GLY A 81 -8.43 -16.00 2.33
C GLY A 81 -8.83 -16.57 0.97
N ILE A 82 -9.77 -17.52 0.97
CA ILE A 82 -10.23 -18.21 -0.25
C ILE A 82 -11.52 -17.58 -0.76
N THR A 83 -12.46 -17.28 0.14
CA THR A 83 -13.71 -16.59 -0.18
C THR A 83 -13.60 -15.07 0.03
N SER A 84 -14.49 -14.29 -0.59
CA SER A 84 -14.53 -12.83 -0.37
C SER A 84 -14.76 -12.44 1.10
N GLU A 85 -15.55 -13.23 1.84
CA GLU A 85 -15.81 -13.00 3.27
C GLU A 85 -14.56 -13.27 4.11
N GLU A 86 -13.85 -14.38 3.86
CA GLU A 86 -12.58 -14.68 4.53
C GLU A 86 -11.50 -13.65 4.20
N ARG A 87 -11.39 -13.26 2.92
CA ARG A 87 -10.40 -12.26 2.47
C ARG A 87 -10.57 -10.94 3.17
N TRP A 88 -11.81 -10.50 3.32
CA TRP A 88 -12.15 -9.31 4.09
C TRP A 88 -11.88 -9.48 5.59
N ASP A 89 -12.30 -10.58 6.22
CA ASP A 89 -12.16 -10.77 7.67
C ASP A 89 -10.68 -10.84 8.07
N ILE A 90 -9.87 -11.62 7.34
CA ILE A 90 -8.42 -11.72 7.55
C ILE A 90 -7.77 -10.36 7.29
N GLY A 91 -8.11 -9.71 6.17
CA GLY A 91 -7.55 -8.42 5.79
C GLY A 91 -7.82 -7.34 6.83
N SER A 92 -9.08 -7.17 7.25
CA SER A 92 -9.50 -6.15 8.23
C SER A 92 -8.79 -6.29 9.58
N ARG A 93 -8.45 -7.52 9.99
CA ARG A 93 -7.70 -7.78 11.22
C ARG A 93 -6.22 -7.43 11.07
N ILE A 94 -5.57 -7.92 10.00
CA ILE A 94 -4.14 -7.67 9.73
C ILE A 94 -3.87 -6.17 9.60
N CYS A 95 -4.68 -5.44 8.83
CA CYS A 95 -4.43 -4.03 8.56
C CYS A 95 -5.06 -3.07 9.56
N SER A 96 -5.75 -3.54 10.62
CA SER A 96 -6.50 -2.70 11.56
C SER A 96 -5.70 -1.51 12.14
N GLU A 97 -4.42 -1.70 12.48
CA GLU A 97 -3.54 -0.62 12.94
C GLU A 97 -3.15 0.36 11.82
N LEU A 98 -2.87 -0.15 10.62
CA LEU A 98 -2.57 0.68 9.45
C LEU A 98 -3.79 1.51 9.06
N LEU A 99 -4.98 0.92 9.05
CA LEU A 99 -6.23 1.64 8.81
C LEU A 99 -6.45 2.74 9.85
N GLY A 100 -6.16 2.46 11.14
CA GLY A 100 -6.21 3.49 12.19
C GLY A 100 -5.24 4.64 11.96
N LYS A 101 -4.02 4.36 11.48
CA LYS A 101 -3.04 5.39 11.10
C LYS A 101 -3.54 6.22 9.92
N LEU A 102 -4.04 5.57 8.87
CA LEU A 102 -4.62 6.26 7.70
C LEU A 102 -5.77 7.18 8.10
N CYS A 103 -6.75 6.71 8.87
CA CYS A 103 -7.88 7.53 9.33
C CYS A 103 -7.44 8.77 10.11
N ARG A 104 -6.47 8.63 11.02
CA ARG A 104 -5.94 9.77 11.78
C ARG A 104 -5.25 10.75 10.85
N ASP A 105 -4.46 10.25 9.91
CA ASP A 105 -3.67 11.07 9.01
C ASP A 105 -4.57 11.87 8.06
N PHE A 106 -5.65 11.28 7.56
CA PHE A 106 -6.68 11.97 6.79
C PHE A 106 -7.46 13.00 7.62
N SER A 107 -7.82 12.64 8.87
CA SER A 107 -8.51 13.57 9.77
C SER A 107 -7.66 14.78 10.12
N HIS A 108 -6.37 14.57 10.41
CA HIS A 108 -5.44 15.67 10.68
C HIS A 108 -5.22 16.56 9.46
N MET A 109 -5.04 15.96 8.28
CA MET A 109 -4.89 16.71 7.04
C MET A 109 -6.10 17.63 6.79
N ARG A 110 -7.32 17.12 7.00
CA ARG A 110 -8.55 17.90 6.88
C ARG A 110 -8.65 19.01 7.92
N GLN A 111 -8.40 18.70 9.20
CA GLN A 111 -8.46 19.70 10.27
C GLN A 111 -7.50 20.85 10.01
N GLN A 112 -6.28 20.55 9.55
CA GLN A 112 -5.27 21.54 9.25
C GLN A 112 -5.63 22.43 8.06
N SER A 113 -6.17 21.88 6.96
CA SER A 113 -6.50 22.75 5.83
C SER A 113 -7.68 23.68 6.15
N ILE A 114 -8.63 23.24 6.98
CA ILE A 114 -9.73 24.08 7.47
C ILE A 114 -9.22 25.17 8.42
N GLU A 115 -8.34 24.83 9.36
CA GLU A 115 -7.73 25.80 10.28
C GLU A 115 -6.92 26.86 9.51
N GLU A 116 -6.13 26.43 8.52
CA GLU A 116 -5.36 27.33 7.65
C GLU A 116 -6.28 28.26 6.83
N GLU A 117 -7.39 27.75 6.29
CA GLU A 117 -8.37 28.58 5.56
C GLU A 117 -9.04 29.60 6.49
N MET A 118 -9.38 29.21 7.72
CA MET A 118 -9.96 30.13 8.71
C MET A 118 -8.97 31.22 9.14
N GLU A 119 -7.72 30.87 9.42
CA GLU A 119 -6.67 31.84 9.80
C GLU A 119 -6.45 32.87 8.69
N LEU A 120 -6.44 32.44 7.41
CA LEU A 120 -6.31 33.35 6.27
C LEU A 120 -7.51 34.31 6.13
N LEU A 121 -8.73 33.81 6.33
CA LEU A 121 -9.94 34.66 6.31
C LEU A 121 -9.94 35.67 7.45
N GLU A 122 -9.42 35.30 8.63
CA GLU A 122 -9.24 36.23 9.76
C GLU A 122 -8.17 37.29 9.45
N GLU A 123 -7.03 36.92 8.84
CA GLU A 123 -5.99 37.86 8.42
C GLU A 123 -6.47 38.84 7.33
N GLU A 124 -7.28 38.38 6.37
CA GLU A 124 -7.88 39.23 5.32
C GLU A 124 -8.85 40.25 5.90
N LEU A 125 -9.63 39.88 6.92
CA LEU A 125 -10.53 40.81 7.63
C LEU A 125 -9.80 41.89 8.43
N ASP A 126 -8.57 41.61 8.85
CA ASP A 126 -7.72 42.53 9.63
C ASP A 126 -6.79 43.41 8.74
N THR A 127 -6.74 43.17 7.43
CA THR A 127 -5.88 43.91 6.49
C THR A 127 -6.69 44.71 5.45
N ASP A 128 -6.62 46.05 5.54
CA ASP A 128 -7.22 46.98 4.55
C ASP A 128 -6.43 47.07 3.21
N ASP A 129 -5.49 46.15 2.96
CA ASP A 129 -4.54 46.24 1.84
C ASP A 129 -5.10 45.55 0.57
N GLU A 130 -5.34 46.33 -0.49
CA GLU A 130 -5.86 45.89 -1.80
C GLU A 130 -4.94 44.91 -2.58
N ASP A 131 -3.73 44.63 -2.07
CA ASP A 131 -2.74 43.70 -2.67
C ASP A 131 -2.83 42.26 -2.10
N PHE A 132 -3.79 41.96 -1.22
CA PHE A 132 -3.90 40.67 -0.52
C PHE A 132 -4.36 39.50 -1.42
N GLU A 133 -5.19 39.78 -2.43
CA GLU A 133 -5.80 38.76 -3.30
C GLU A 133 -4.78 37.96 -4.16
N GLU A 134 -3.63 38.55 -4.53
CA GLU A 134 -2.67 37.90 -5.44
C GLU A 134 -1.78 36.83 -4.74
N GLN A 135 -1.71 36.84 -3.39
CA GLN A 135 -0.92 35.86 -2.62
C GLN A 135 -1.71 34.60 -2.21
N HIS A 136 -3.05 34.65 -2.24
CA HIS A 136 -3.94 33.62 -1.72
C HIS A 136 -3.85 32.28 -2.48
N SER A 137 -3.56 32.29 -3.79
CA SER A 137 -3.52 31.07 -4.61
C SER A 137 -2.32 30.15 -4.33
N THR A 138 -1.34 30.55 -3.51
CA THR A 138 -0.03 29.85 -3.43
C THR A 138 0.31 29.25 -2.06
N ARG A 139 -0.50 29.47 -1.00
CA ARG A 139 -0.09 29.24 0.42
C ARG A 139 -0.82 28.14 1.20
N VAL A 140 -1.52 27.19 0.58
CA VAL A 140 -2.04 26.02 1.32
C VAL A 140 -0.89 25.09 1.72
N THR A 141 -0.66 24.91 3.02
CA THR A 141 0.55 24.29 3.57
C THR A 141 0.24 23.27 4.67
N HIS A 142 -0.17 22.05 4.34
CA HIS A 142 -0.38 20.95 5.30
C HIS A 142 0.78 20.74 6.29
N ARG A 143 0.58 20.97 7.61
CA ARG A 143 1.57 20.73 8.70
C ARG A 143 1.43 19.36 9.39
N LEU A 144 2.14 19.10 10.47
CA LEU A 144 2.05 17.85 11.26
C LEU A 144 1.23 18.06 12.53
N ALA A 145 0.58 17.01 13.04
CA ALA A 145 -0.07 17.04 14.35
C ALA A 145 0.98 16.73 15.43
N ALA A 146 1.46 17.77 16.11
CA ALA A 146 2.52 17.67 17.11
C ALA A 146 2.19 16.72 18.27
N GLU A 147 0.90 16.53 18.58
CA GLU A 147 0.42 15.72 19.72
C GLU A 147 0.63 14.20 19.56
N PHE A 148 0.93 13.71 18.35
CA PHE A 148 1.08 12.27 18.07
C PHE A 148 2.46 11.89 17.52
N ALA A 149 3.37 12.86 17.47
CA ALA A 149 4.70 12.74 16.88
C ALA A 149 5.76 12.32 17.92
N GLU A 150 5.45 11.34 18.78
CA GLU A 150 6.48 10.72 19.60
C GLU A 150 7.43 9.94 18.66
N ASP A 151 8.70 10.38 18.58
CA ASP A 151 9.78 9.94 17.66
C ASP A 151 9.94 10.65 16.28
N ILE A 152 9.33 11.81 16.03
CA ILE A 152 9.62 12.60 14.81
C ILE A 152 10.58 13.76 15.14
N LYS A 153 11.75 13.79 14.50
CA LYS A 153 12.79 14.82 14.71
C LYS A 153 12.35 16.27 14.42
N THR A 154 11.24 16.47 13.70
CA THR A 154 10.70 17.79 13.30
C THR A 154 9.17 17.76 13.17
N PRO A 155 8.43 17.96 14.28
CA PRO A 155 6.96 17.90 14.31
C PRO A 155 6.25 19.12 13.70
N GLU A 156 6.97 20.18 13.34
CA GLU A 156 6.43 21.42 12.74
C GLU A 156 6.51 21.42 11.19
N ARG A 157 6.97 20.32 10.59
CA ARG A 157 7.27 20.27 9.15
C ARG A 157 6.00 20.03 8.34
N HIS A 158 5.86 20.78 7.25
CA HIS A 158 4.82 20.55 6.26
C HIS A 158 4.90 19.12 5.68
N VAL A 159 3.84 18.32 5.84
CA VAL A 159 3.78 16.94 5.34
C VAL A 159 2.76 16.84 4.21
N ARG A 160 3.27 17.03 3.00
CA ARG A 160 2.53 16.78 1.75
C ARG A 160 2.49 15.30 1.36
N THR A 161 3.25 14.45 2.04
CA THR A 161 3.39 13.03 1.70
C THR A 161 3.75 12.22 2.94
N ARG A 162 2.95 11.19 3.22
CA ARG A 162 3.22 10.20 4.27
C ARG A 162 3.55 8.87 3.64
N ILE A 163 4.67 8.27 4.06
CA ILE A 163 5.17 7.01 3.52
C ILE A 163 5.15 5.97 4.64
N TYR A 164 4.41 4.89 4.42
CA TYR A 164 4.40 3.74 5.31
C TYR A 164 5.23 2.63 4.67
N PHE A 165 6.28 2.22 5.37
CA PHE A 165 6.97 0.98 5.04
C PHE A 165 6.22 -0.17 5.71
N THR A 166 5.83 -1.15 4.92
CA THR A 166 5.02 -2.27 5.40
C THR A 166 5.43 -3.56 4.69
N SER A 167 4.88 -4.69 5.16
CA SER A 167 5.12 -5.99 4.54
C SER A 167 4.12 -6.27 3.42
N GLU A 168 4.47 -7.21 2.54
CA GLU A 168 3.57 -7.77 1.52
C GLU A 168 2.20 -8.15 2.09
N SER A 169 2.20 -8.80 3.26
CA SER A 169 0.99 -9.20 3.97
C SER A 169 0.04 -8.06 4.30
N HIS A 170 0.55 -6.87 4.61
CA HIS A 170 -0.28 -5.69 4.85
C HIS A 170 -0.84 -5.12 3.56
N ILE A 171 -0.13 -5.22 2.43
CA ILE A 171 -0.63 -4.78 1.12
C ILE A 171 -1.76 -5.71 0.68
N HIS A 172 -1.60 -7.03 0.77
CA HIS A 172 -2.68 -8.00 0.54
C HIS A 172 -3.90 -7.72 1.43
N ALA A 173 -3.67 -7.51 2.72
CA ALA A 173 -4.74 -7.20 3.67
C ALA A 173 -5.49 -5.91 3.30
N LEU A 174 -4.77 -4.83 2.99
CA LEU A 174 -5.35 -3.54 2.61
C LEU A 174 -6.16 -3.65 1.32
N ILE A 175 -5.60 -4.26 0.27
CA ILE A 175 -6.29 -4.47 -1.00
C ILE A 175 -7.57 -5.30 -0.80
N ASN A 176 -7.53 -6.35 0.02
CA ASN A 176 -8.73 -7.13 0.32
C ASN A 176 -9.82 -6.32 1.04
N VAL A 177 -9.44 -5.42 1.96
CA VAL A 177 -10.40 -4.49 2.59
C VAL A 177 -11.02 -3.54 1.56
N LEU A 178 -10.19 -2.96 0.68
CA LEU A 178 -10.67 -2.05 -0.38
C LEU A 178 -11.61 -2.77 -1.38
N ARG A 179 -11.34 -4.03 -1.71
CA ARG A 179 -12.14 -4.83 -2.65
C ARG A 179 -13.45 -5.33 -2.04
N TYR A 180 -13.41 -5.83 -0.81
CA TYR A 180 -14.50 -6.64 -0.25
C TYR A 180 -15.20 -6.00 0.95
N GLY A 181 -14.70 -4.88 1.48
CA GLY A 181 -15.25 -4.21 2.66
C GLY A 181 -16.69 -3.70 2.49
N CYS A 182 -17.12 -3.39 1.26
CA CYS A 182 -18.49 -2.95 0.96
C CYS A 182 -19.53 -4.09 1.03
N GLY A 183 -19.13 -5.35 0.84
CA GLY A 183 -20.04 -6.49 0.69
C GLY A 183 -20.29 -7.33 1.94
N SER A 184 -19.43 -7.24 2.96
CA SER A 184 -19.50 -8.08 4.17
C SER A 184 -20.37 -7.45 5.25
N LYS A 185 -21.66 -7.80 5.28
CA LYS A 185 -22.64 -7.80 6.42
C LYS A 185 -22.64 -6.66 7.49
N GLY A 186 -21.93 -5.56 7.29
CA GLY A 186 -21.79 -4.45 8.26
C GLY A 186 -22.34 -3.10 7.78
N PHE A 187 -22.57 -2.94 6.48
CA PHE A 187 -23.15 -1.72 5.92
C PHE A 187 -24.67 -1.88 5.77
N GLY A 188 -25.39 -1.45 6.81
CA GLY A 188 -26.84 -1.29 6.75
C GLY A 188 -27.19 -0.10 5.85
N GLY A 189 -27.73 -0.38 4.66
CA GLY A 189 -28.42 0.58 3.82
C GLY A 189 -27.83 0.72 2.41
N ASN A 190 -28.62 0.32 1.40
CA ASN A 190 -28.50 0.60 -0.04
C ASN A 190 -27.11 0.41 -0.67
N ASN A 191 -26.93 -0.68 -1.44
CA ASN A 191 -25.87 -0.92 -2.45
C ASN A 191 -24.68 0.06 -2.39
N PRO A 192 -23.72 -0.11 -1.46
CA PRO A 192 -22.54 0.73 -1.40
C PRO A 192 -21.79 0.63 -2.74
N VAL A 193 -21.49 1.79 -3.34
CA VAL A 193 -20.72 1.87 -4.58
C VAL A 193 -19.31 1.34 -4.30
N PRO A 194 -18.77 0.41 -5.11
CA PRO A 194 -17.41 -0.06 -4.94
C PRO A 194 -16.41 1.09 -5.08
N LEU A 195 -15.48 1.19 -4.12
CA LEU A 195 -14.40 2.19 -4.17
C LEU A 195 -13.42 1.92 -5.32
N ILE A 196 -13.29 0.64 -5.71
CA ILE A 196 -12.44 0.18 -6.80
C ILE A 196 -13.27 0.09 -8.09
N SER A 197 -12.75 0.65 -9.18
CA SER A 197 -13.39 0.57 -10.51
C SER A 197 -13.40 -0.86 -11.05
N LYS A 198 -14.20 -1.12 -12.09
CA LYS A 198 -14.17 -2.42 -12.80
C LYS A 198 -12.79 -2.72 -13.38
N ASP A 199 -12.17 -1.72 -14.00
CA ASP A 199 -10.84 -1.86 -14.58
C ASP A 199 -9.78 -2.04 -13.48
N GLY A 200 -9.91 -1.32 -12.36
CA GLY A 200 -9.09 -1.53 -11.17
C GLY A 200 -9.24 -2.94 -10.58
N LEU A 201 -10.46 -3.48 -10.54
CA LEU A 201 -10.69 -4.87 -10.11
C LEU A 201 -10.00 -5.86 -11.03
N GLN A 202 -10.06 -5.66 -12.35
CA GLN A 202 -9.38 -6.50 -13.31
C GLN A 202 -7.85 -6.48 -13.09
N VAL A 203 -7.26 -5.29 -12.92
CA VAL A 203 -5.83 -5.16 -12.59
C VAL A 203 -5.47 -5.97 -11.34
N LEU A 204 -6.28 -5.86 -10.28
CA LEU A 204 -6.04 -6.57 -9.02
C LEU A 204 -6.31 -8.08 -9.10
N GLU A 205 -7.10 -8.55 -10.06
CA GLU A 205 -7.35 -9.98 -10.31
C GLU A 205 -6.26 -10.62 -11.15
N GLU A 206 -5.71 -9.89 -12.11
CA GLU A 206 -4.60 -10.33 -12.95
C GLU A 206 -3.25 -10.28 -12.20
N THR A 207 -3.18 -9.49 -11.12
CA THR A 207 -1.98 -9.40 -10.28
C THR A 207 -1.96 -10.53 -9.25
N THR A 208 -1.08 -11.52 -9.46
CA THR A 208 -0.93 -12.68 -8.56
C THR A 208 0.20 -12.53 -7.53
N GLU A 209 1.07 -11.53 -7.70
CA GLU A 209 2.27 -11.33 -6.89
C GLU A 209 2.43 -9.85 -6.55
N PHE A 210 2.74 -9.56 -5.29
CA PHE A 210 3.13 -8.23 -4.81
C PHE A 210 4.62 -8.23 -4.47
N ASP A 211 5.44 -7.78 -5.41
CA ASP A 211 6.88 -7.85 -5.31
C ASP A 211 7.48 -6.64 -4.56
N TYR A 212 8.81 -6.61 -4.43
CA TYR A 212 9.55 -5.46 -3.91
C TYR A 212 9.06 -4.14 -4.50
N LEU A 213 8.91 -3.13 -3.65
CA LEU A 213 8.39 -1.81 -4.03
C LEU A 213 6.93 -1.81 -4.52
N SER A 214 6.13 -2.83 -4.19
CA SER A 214 4.68 -2.77 -4.28
C SER A 214 4.14 -1.54 -3.54
N GLN A 215 3.18 -0.86 -4.16
CA GLN A 215 2.69 0.44 -3.69
C GLN A 215 1.18 0.52 -3.79
N VAL A 216 0.56 1.05 -2.73
CA VAL A 216 -0.80 1.58 -2.74
C VAL A 216 -0.69 3.06 -2.39
N VAL A 217 -1.13 3.94 -3.30
CA VAL A 217 -1.02 5.39 -3.15
C VAL A 217 -2.42 5.98 -3.04
N PHE A 218 -2.68 6.66 -1.92
CA PHE A 218 -3.85 7.50 -1.74
C PHE A 218 -3.46 8.94 -2.09
N ARG A 219 -3.96 9.45 -3.20
CA ARG A 219 -3.75 10.85 -3.61
C ARG A 219 -5.03 11.63 -3.33
N VAL A 220 -4.97 12.51 -2.34
CA VAL A 220 -6.11 13.36 -1.94
C VAL A 220 -6.01 14.71 -2.64
N PHE A 221 -7.15 15.21 -3.11
CA PHE A 221 -7.30 16.54 -3.69
C PHE A 221 -8.34 17.32 -2.90
N GLU A 222 -8.12 18.63 -2.78
CA GLU A 222 -9.03 19.54 -2.08
C GLU A 222 -9.69 20.49 -3.07
N ASN A 223 -11.01 20.66 -2.94
CA ASN A 223 -11.81 21.56 -3.76
C ASN A 223 -12.32 22.74 -2.92
N PHE A 224 -11.70 23.91 -3.10
CA PHE A 224 -12.06 25.12 -2.35
C PHE A 224 -13.43 25.72 -2.74
N ASP A 225 -14.02 25.27 -3.86
CA ASP A 225 -15.38 25.67 -4.24
C ASP A 225 -16.46 24.96 -3.40
N GLU A 226 -16.09 23.89 -2.69
CA GLU A 226 -16.98 23.16 -1.78
C GLU A 226 -16.81 23.64 -0.34
N PRO A 227 -17.89 23.64 0.47
CA PRO A 227 -17.81 23.98 1.89
C PRO A 227 -16.76 23.14 2.64
N PRO A 228 -16.08 23.69 3.67
CA PRO A 228 -15.08 22.96 4.45
C PRO A 228 -15.56 21.62 5.03
N ASP A 229 -16.85 21.52 5.34
CA ASP A 229 -17.53 20.32 5.87
C ASP A 229 -18.24 19.50 4.77
N GLY A 230 -18.17 19.95 3.51
CA GLY A 230 -18.82 19.33 2.38
C GLY A 230 -18.21 17.96 2.03
N PRO A 231 -19.02 16.95 1.66
CA PRO A 231 -18.52 15.63 1.30
C PRO A 231 -17.66 15.65 0.02
N GLY A 232 -17.85 16.65 -0.84
CA GLY A 232 -17.05 16.89 -2.05
C GLY A 232 -15.78 17.71 -1.82
N ARG A 233 -15.54 18.21 -0.61
CA ARG A 233 -14.35 19.03 -0.29
C ARG A 233 -13.05 18.28 -0.55
N PHE A 234 -13.03 16.98 -0.22
CA PHE A 234 -11.86 16.13 -0.41
C PHE A 234 -12.19 14.94 -1.31
N THR A 235 -11.54 14.89 -2.46
CA THR A 235 -11.61 13.78 -3.42
C THR A 235 -10.33 12.96 -3.38
N LEU A 236 -10.40 11.72 -3.85
CA LEU A 236 -9.34 10.74 -3.70
C LEU A 236 -9.13 9.91 -4.98
N ASP A 237 -7.88 9.78 -5.39
CA ASP A 237 -7.42 8.70 -6.26
C ASP A 237 -6.71 7.61 -5.46
N ILE A 238 -7.00 6.36 -5.78
CA ILE A 238 -6.28 5.19 -5.28
C ILE A 238 -5.50 4.61 -6.44
N LEU A 239 -4.17 4.64 -6.34
CA LEU A 239 -3.28 4.04 -7.32
C LEU A 239 -2.61 2.80 -6.76
N PHE A 240 -2.32 1.85 -7.62
CA PHE A 240 -1.68 0.59 -7.28
C PHE A 240 -0.54 0.27 -8.24
N SER A 241 0.55 -0.30 -7.70
CA SER A 241 1.60 -0.95 -8.48
C SER A 241 1.97 -2.26 -7.79
N PRO A 242 2.10 -3.38 -8.53
CA PRO A 242 2.55 -4.66 -7.99
C PRO A 242 4.05 -4.70 -7.67
N GLY A 243 4.75 -3.58 -7.83
CA GLY A 243 6.18 -3.49 -7.53
C GLY A 243 7.05 -3.98 -8.69
N ALA A 244 8.18 -4.57 -8.36
CA ALA A 244 9.13 -5.15 -9.30
C ALA A 244 8.45 -6.14 -10.26
N ALA A 245 8.79 -6.04 -11.54
CA ALA A 245 8.15 -6.77 -12.61
C ALA A 245 9.15 -7.21 -13.69
N GLY A 246 8.79 -8.27 -14.39
CA GLY A 246 9.58 -8.86 -15.47
C GLY A 246 10.34 -10.12 -15.04
N GLU A 247 10.94 -10.78 -16.03
CA GLU A 247 11.62 -12.05 -15.80
C GLU A 247 12.98 -11.85 -15.09
N PRO A 248 13.29 -12.63 -14.04
CA PRO A 248 14.54 -12.53 -13.27
C PRO A 248 15.85 -12.60 -14.09
N TRP A 249 15.82 -13.25 -15.25
CA TRP A 249 16.98 -13.43 -16.13
C TRP A 249 17.08 -12.38 -17.25
N ASN A 250 16.15 -11.44 -17.36
CA ASN A 250 16.18 -10.39 -18.38
C ASN A 250 16.97 -9.13 -17.93
N LEU A 251 17.68 -9.21 -16.81
CA LEU A 251 18.51 -8.12 -16.27
C LEU A 251 19.82 -7.97 -17.06
N LYS A 252 20.23 -6.73 -17.30
CA LYS A 252 21.57 -6.44 -17.85
C LYS A 252 22.66 -6.86 -16.87
N GLU A 253 23.90 -7.03 -17.34
CA GLU A 253 25.01 -7.51 -16.50
C GLU A 253 25.23 -6.68 -15.23
N ASP A 254 25.02 -5.36 -15.30
CA ASP A 254 25.18 -4.38 -14.23
C ASP A 254 23.95 -4.17 -13.35
N GLU A 255 22.80 -4.76 -13.71
CA GLU A 255 21.56 -4.65 -12.96
C GLU A 255 21.42 -5.80 -11.94
N SER A 256 20.98 -5.45 -10.73
CA SER A 256 20.75 -6.37 -9.61
C SER A 256 19.32 -6.29 -9.03
N PHE A 257 18.43 -5.55 -9.70
CA PHE A 257 17.04 -5.36 -9.30
C PHE A 257 16.15 -5.30 -10.55
N LEU A 258 14.94 -5.86 -10.45
CA LEU A 258 13.92 -5.76 -11.48
C LEU A 258 13.33 -4.33 -11.53
N PRO A 259 12.94 -3.84 -12.71
CA PRO A 259 12.24 -2.57 -12.82
C PRO A 259 10.87 -2.64 -12.14
N ALA A 260 10.43 -1.56 -11.52
CA ALA A 260 9.10 -1.48 -10.93
C ALA A 260 8.03 -1.22 -12.01
N ALA A 261 6.89 -1.88 -11.89
CA ALA A 261 5.70 -1.61 -12.67
C ALA A 261 5.15 -0.21 -12.37
N ASN A 262 4.54 0.41 -13.37
CA ASN A 262 3.92 1.72 -13.23
C ASN A 262 2.74 1.69 -12.26
N LEU A 263 2.50 2.81 -11.58
CA LEU A 263 1.27 3.05 -10.85
C LEU A 263 0.10 3.19 -11.82
N VAL A 264 -0.99 2.48 -11.54
CA VAL A 264 -2.26 2.59 -12.26
C VAL A 264 -3.36 3.00 -11.31
N THR A 265 -4.27 3.87 -11.74
CA THR A 265 -5.41 4.24 -10.90
C THR A 265 -6.43 3.11 -10.87
N ILE A 266 -6.78 2.67 -9.65
CA ILE A 266 -7.72 1.58 -9.40
C ILE A 266 -9.02 2.06 -8.75
N SER A 267 -9.09 3.29 -8.26
CA SER A 267 -10.33 3.88 -7.75
C SER A 267 -11.41 4.02 -8.83
N ALA A 268 -12.66 4.11 -8.39
CA ALA A 268 -13.78 4.44 -9.26
C ALA A 268 -13.62 5.87 -9.83
N HIS A 269 -13.56 5.95 -11.16
CA HIS A 269 -13.74 7.19 -11.92
C HIS A 269 -15.06 7.10 -12.67
N HIS A 270 -15.85 8.17 -12.65
CA HIS A 270 -16.80 8.39 -13.73
C HIS A 270 -16.01 8.88 -14.95
N ALA A 271 -16.11 8.15 -16.07
CA ALA A 271 -15.30 8.40 -17.26
C ALA A 271 -15.38 9.86 -17.73
N ASN A 272 -14.21 10.50 -17.89
CA ASN A 272 -13.94 11.86 -18.39
C ASN A 272 -14.16 13.06 -17.43
N GLU A 273 -14.32 12.85 -16.12
CA GLU A 273 -14.42 13.96 -15.15
C GLU A 273 -13.48 13.76 -13.95
N ALA A 274 -13.34 14.81 -13.13
CA ALA A 274 -12.51 14.86 -11.92
C ALA A 274 -12.70 13.63 -11.00
N PRO A 275 -11.72 13.30 -10.12
CA PRO A 275 -11.85 12.19 -9.16
C PRO A 275 -13.20 12.24 -8.44
N THR A 276 -14.01 11.20 -8.64
CA THR A 276 -15.38 11.14 -8.10
C THR A 276 -15.46 10.42 -6.76
N THR A 277 -14.46 9.60 -6.46
CA THR A 277 -14.34 8.97 -5.15
C THR A 277 -14.00 10.05 -4.12
N THR A 278 -14.80 10.14 -3.07
CA THR A 278 -14.58 11.07 -1.96
C THR A 278 -13.73 10.43 -0.86
N LEU A 279 -12.98 11.26 -0.12
CA LEU A 279 -12.27 10.81 1.07
C LEU A 279 -13.24 10.22 2.12
N ASN A 280 -14.44 10.81 2.24
CA ASN A 280 -15.49 10.34 3.14
C ASN A 280 -15.95 8.92 2.80
N GLU A 281 -16.07 8.54 1.52
CA GLU A 281 -16.40 7.16 1.13
C GLU A 281 -15.31 6.16 1.57
N LEU A 282 -14.03 6.50 1.38
CA LEU A 282 -12.93 5.68 1.89
C LEU A 282 -13.01 5.55 3.42
N GLU A 283 -13.16 6.67 4.13
CA GLU A 283 -13.21 6.68 5.59
C GLU A 283 -14.36 5.84 6.12
N GLN A 284 -15.55 5.96 5.53
CA GLN A 284 -16.68 5.11 5.87
C GLN A 284 -16.32 3.63 5.73
N LEU A 285 -15.67 3.24 4.61
CA LEU A 285 -15.25 1.86 4.36
C LEU A 285 -14.26 1.34 5.40
N ILE A 286 -13.23 2.12 5.77
CA ILE A 286 -12.10 1.62 6.58
C ILE A 286 -12.26 1.87 8.09
N PHE A 287 -12.99 2.91 8.50
CA PHE A 287 -13.15 3.29 9.91
C PHE A 287 -13.74 2.19 10.82
N PRO A 288 -14.70 1.35 10.37
CA PRO A 288 -15.20 0.25 11.17
C PRO A 288 -14.12 -0.73 11.65
N TYR A 289 -13.03 -0.85 10.88
CA TYR A 289 -11.95 -1.82 11.08
C TYR A 289 -10.68 -1.22 11.70
N ALA A 290 -10.61 0.11 11.80
CA ALA A 290 -9.49 0.81 12.40
C ALA A 290 -9.39 0.54 13.93
N THR A 291 -8.18 0.25 14.41
CA THR A 291 -7.88 0.25 15.86
C THR A 291 -7.81 1.68 16.40
N HIS A 292 -8.09 1.83 17.70
CA HIS A 292 -8.13 3.13 18.38
C HIS A 292 -9.09 4.13 17.72
N LYS A 293 -10.36 3.73 17.63
CA LYS A 293 -11.49 4.60 17.24
C LYS A 293 -11.60 5.77 18.23
N ARG A 294 -10.87 6.86 18.02
CA ARG A 294 -11.33 8.12 18.58
C ARG A 294 -12.53 8.53 17.74
N LYS A 295 -13.72 8.45 18.32
CA LYS A 295 -14.79 9.38 17.97
C LYS A 295 -14.33 10.74 18.44
N GLU A 296 -13.45 11.40 17.70
CA GLU A 296 -13.45 12.85 17.77
C GLU A 296 -14.67 13.28 16.98
N SER A 297 -15.56 13.95 17.71
CA SER A 297 -16.85 14.41 17.28
C SER A 297 -16.72 15.00 15.88
N ILE A 298 -17.45 14.44 14.91
CA ILE A 298 -17.91 15.23 13.77
C ILE A 298 -18.45 16.51 14.41
N ILE A 299 -17.76 17.63 14.16
CA ILE A 299 -18.19 18.93 14.65
C ILE A 299 -19.54 19.14 13.98
N LYS A 300 -20.62 18.84 14.72
CA LYS A 300 -21.91 19.46 14.46
C LYS A 300 -21.73 20.88 14.92
N VAL A 301 -21.24 21.74 14.01
CA VAL A 301 -21.51 23.17 14.15
C VAL A 301 -23.03 23.29 13.99
N MET A 302 -23.69 23.74 15.05
CA MET A 302 -25.10 24.15 15.00
C MET A 302 -25.26 25.39 14.14
#